data_AF-A0A260Z908-F1
#
_entry.id   AF-A0A260Z908-F1
#
_cell.length_a   1.000
_cell.length_b   1.000
_cell.length_c   1.000
_cell.angle_alpha   90.00
_cell.angle_beta   90.00
_cell.angle_gamma   90.00
#
_symmetry.space_group_name_H-M   'P 1'
#
loop_
_entity.id
_entity.type
_entity.pdbx_description
1 polymer ?
#
loop_
_entity_poly.entity_id
_entity_poly.type
_entity_poly.pdbx_seq_one_letter_code
_entity_poly.pdbx_strand_id
1 'polypeptide(L)'
;MSETEPSVLCNLITTILYLIPLTVALLVIPFKLISDTRRKSKTIGFFHPYCNAGGGGERVLWAAIRTMQKKYPNHKYYVYSGDTDATKEQILLKARQRFGIELDPTNIEFIYLK
;
A
#
# COMPACT_ATOMS: atom_id res chain seq x y z
N MET A 1 -8.77 -0.68 65.83
CA MET A 1 -8.35 -1.40 64.61
C MET A 1 -9.41 -1.15 63.54
N SER A 2 -9.41 0.03 62.91
CA SER A 2 -10.47 0.46 61.95
C SER A 2 -10.01 1.51 60.93
N GLU A 3 -8.78 2.04 61.02
CA GLU A 3 -8.30 3.14 60.14
C GLU A 3 -7.60 2.66 58.86
N THR A 4 -7.39 1.35 58.73
CA THR A 4 -6.71 0.72 57.58
C THR A 4 -7.61 0.57 56.36
N GLU A 5 -8.92 0.42 56.55
CA GLU A 5 -9.88 0.21 55.46
C GLU A 5 -9.98 1.39 54.46
N PRO A 6 -10.12 2.67 54.89
CA PRO A 6 -10.30 3.78 53.95
C PRO A 6 -9.00 4.13 53.19
N SER A 7 -7.84 3.96 53.81
CA SER A 7 -6.54 4.26 53.20
C SER A 7 -6.15 3.21 52.15
N VAL A 8 -6.45 1.94 52.41
CA VAL A 8 -6.27 0.84 51.44
C VAL A 8 -7.17 1.03 50.23
N LEU A 9 -8.43 1.43 50.43
CA LEU A 9 -9.36 1.70 49.33
C LEU A 9 -8.88 2.87 48.46
N CYS A 10 -8.39 3.95 49.06
CA CYS A 10 -7.86 5.11 48.32
C CYS A 10 -6.61 4.75 47.50
N ASN A 11 -5.70 3.95 48.06
CA ASN A 11 -4.50 3.47 47.36
C ASN A 11 -4.85 2.51 46.21
N LEU A 12 -5.88 1.68 46.37
CA LEU A 12 -6.36 0.81 45.31
C LEU A 12 -6.99 1.61 44.16
N ILE A 13 -7.79 2.62 44.48
CA ILE A 13 -8.42 3.49 43.46
C ILE A 13 -7.35 4.29 42.70
N THR A 14 -6.40 4.90 43.41
CA THR A 14 -5.34 5.68 42.78
C THR A 14 -4.43 4.82 41.92
N THR A 15 -4.06 3.61 42.37
CA THR A 15 -3.27 2.69 41.54
C THR A 15 -4.00 2.24 40.28
N ILE A 16 -5.29 1.91 40.38
CA ILE A 16 -6.15 1.58 39.23
C ILE A 16 -6.22 2.76 38.25
N LEU A 17 -6.41 3.98 38.75
CA LEU A 17 -6.58 5.18 37.94
C LEU A 17 -5.35 5.49 37.08
N TYR A 18 -4.15 5.16 37.54
CA TYR A 18 -2.90 5.44 36.80
C TYR A 18 -2.32 4.21 36.07
N LEU A 19 -2.38 3.01 36.65
CA LEU A 19 -1.79 1.81 36.05
C LEU A 19 -2.62 1.26 34.90
N ILE A 20 -3.95 1.35 34.96
CA ILE A 20 -4.81 0.89 33.85
C ILE A 20 -4.58 1.71 32.57
N PRO A 21 -4.64 3.06 32.56
CA PRO A 21 -4.38 3.80 31.33
C PRO A 21 -2.92 3.66 30.87
N LEU A 22 -1.95 3.53 31.79
CA LEU A 22 -0.55 3.29 31.44
C LEU A 22 -0.36 1.95 30.74
N THR A 23 -0.93 0.86 31.28
CA THR A 23 -0.86 -0.47 30.67
C THR A 23 -1.59 -0.52 29.34
N VAL A 24 -2.78 0.09 29.23
CA VAL A 24 -3.51 0.21 27.96
C VAL A 24 -2.69 1.00 26.94
N ALA A 25 -2.07 2.12 27.33
CA ALA A 25 -1.21 2.89 26.44
C ALA A 25 0.01 2.07 25.97
N LEU A 26 0.70 1.37 26.88
CA LEU A 26 1.84 0.52 26.57
C LEU A 26 1.49 -0.67 25.68
N LEU A 27 0.25 -1.16 25.70
CA LEU A 27 -0.21 -2.23 24.80
C LEU A 27 -0.72 -1.70 23.46
N VAL A 28 -1.52 -0.63 23.47
CA VAL A 28 -2.21 -0.11 22.27
C VAL A 28 -1.30 0.73 21.39
N ILE A 29 -0.41 1.55 21.95
CA ILE A 29 0.49 2.42 21.18
C ILE A 29 1.41 1.60 20.28
N PRO A 30 2.22 0.63 20.77
CA PRO A 30 3.07 -0.16 19.89
C PRO A 30 2.24 -1.00 18.93
N PHE A 31 1.08 -1.53 19.33
CA PHE A 31 0.19 -2.26 18.42
C PHE A 31 -0.30 -1.38 17.27
N LYS A 32 -0.70 -0.12 17.52
CA LYS A 32 -1.07 0.84 16.47
C LYS A 32 0.12 1.23 15.60
N LEU A 33 1.29 1.48 16.19
CA LEU A 33 2.51 1.79 15.43
C LEU A 33 2.93 0.63 14.52
N ILE A 34 2.79 -0.62 14.97
CA ILE A 34 3.08 -1.83 14.19
C ILE A 34 1.97 -2.11 13.16
N SER A 35 0.71 -1.78 13.46
CA SER A 35 -0.41 -2.03 12.54
C SER A 35 -0.50 -1.01 11.42
N ASP A 36 -0.06 0.25 11.63
CA ASP A 36 -0.04 1.26 10.57
C ASP A 36 0.99 0.93 9.47
N THR A 37 2.06 0.21 9.82
CA THR A 37 2.98 -0.43 8.88
C THR A 37 2.31 -1.52 8.03
N ARG A 38 1.17 -2.05 8.49
CA ARG A 38 0.33 -3.03 7.80
C ARG A 38 -0.82 -2.41 7.00
N ARG A 39 -0.76 -1.11 6.67
CA ARG A 39 -1.68 -0.53 5.67
C ARG A 39 -1.58 -1.34 4.37
N LYS A 40 -2.67 -2.04 4.02
CA LYS A 40 -2.83 -2.76 2.75
C LYS A 40 -2.36 -1.86 1.60
N SER A 41 -1.47 -2.40 0.76
CA SER A 41 -1.12 -1.75 -0.50
C SER A 41 -2.40 -1.47 -1.28
N LYS A 42 -2.59 -0.22 -1.71
CA LYS A 42 -3.71 0.10 -2.59
C LYS A 42 -3.40 -0.42 -3.99
N THR A 43 -4.46 -0.77 -4.70
CA THR A 43 -4.39 -1.29 -6.05
C THR A 43 -5.01 -0.29 -7.01
N ILE A 44 -4.37 -0.07 -8.16
CA ILE A 44 -4.85 0.81 -9.23
C ILE A 44 -4.92 0.01 -10.53
N GLY A 45 -6.07 0.07 -11.20
CA GLY A 45 -6.30 -0.57 -12.49
C GLY A 45 -6.34 0.45 -13.63
N PHE A 46 -5.70 0.13 -14.75
CA PHE A 46 -5.73 0.87 -16.01
C PHE A 46 -6.37 0.00 -17.09
N PHE A 47 -7.33 0.54 -17.82
CA PHE A 47 -7.92 -0.15 -18.96
C PHE A 47 -7.35 0.43 -20.25
N HIS A 48 -6.72 -0.42 -21.06
CA HIS A 48 -6.17 -0.02 -22.34
C HIS A 48 -6.23 -1.19 -23.34
N PRO A 49 -7.07 -1.13 -24.39
CA PRO A 49 -7.33 -2.29 -25.26
C PRO A 49 -6.08 -2.91 -25.90
N TYR A 50 -5.13 -2.08 -26.33
CA TYR A 50 -3.86 -2.53 -26.91
C TYR A 50 -2.74 -1.63 -26.43
N CYS A 51 -2.05 -2.04 -25.37
CA CYS A 51 -0.95 -1.31 -24.75
C CYS A 51 0.43 -1.63 -25.38
N ASN A 52 0.47 -2.50 -26.40
CA ASN A 52 1.70 -2.93 -27.07
C ASN A 52 1.87 -2.38 -28.51
N ALA A 53 1.07 -1.40 -28.96
CA ALA A 53 1.09 -0.94 -30.35
C ALA A 53 2.07 0.23 -30.64
N GLY A 54 2.53 0.94 -29.62
CA GLY A 54 3.47 2.07 -29.71
C GLY A 54 2.81 3.43 -30.04
N GLY A 55 1.51 3.59 -29.77
CA GLY A 55 0.74 4.81 -30.03
C GLY A 55 0.89 5.93 -29.00
N GLY A 56 0.30 7.10 -29.27
CA GLY A 56 0.37 8.26 -28.38
C GLY A 56 -0.34 8.07 -27.04
N GLY A 57 -1.49 7.39 -27.04
CA GLY A 57 -2.24 7.07 -25.81
C GLY A 57 -1.45 6.19 -24.84
N GLU A 58 -0.66 5.26 -25.37
CA GLU A 58 0.22 4.39 -24.57
C GLU A 58 1.33 5.19 -23.89
N ARG A 59 1.91 6.19 -24.56
CA ARG A 59 2.89 7.08 -23.91
C ARG A 59 2.30 7.76 -22.68
N VAL A 60 1.05 8.21 -22.77
CA VAL A 60 0.33 8.83 -21.64
C VAL A 60 0.10 7.81 -20.53
N LEU A 61 -0.34 6.59 -20.87
CA LEU A 61 -0.51 5.48 -19.92
C LEU A 61 0.80 5.20 -19.16
N TRP A 62 1.92 5.01 -19.86
CA TRP A 62 3.20 4.69 -19.25
C TRP A 62 3.75 5.84 -18.42
N ALA A 63 3.60 7.09 -18.87
CA ALA A 63 4.02 8.26 -18.11
C ALA A 63 3.23 8.39 -16.80
N ALA A 64 1.92 8.13 -16.84
CA ALA A 64 1.06 8.13 -15.65
C ALA A 64 1.51 7.05 -14.66
N ILE A 65 1.63 5.79 -15.10
CA ILE A 65 2.03 4.67 -14.25
C ILE A 65 3.42 4.91 -13.65
N ARG A 66 4.40 5.36 -14.44
CA ARG A 66 5.74 5.69 -13.93
C ARG A 66 5.70 6.75 -12.84
N THR A 67 4.90 7.79 -13.02
CA THR A 67 4.75 8.86 -12.04
C THR A 67 4.13 8.35 -10.74
N MET A 68 3.10 7.48 -10.84
CA MET A 68 2.48 6.89 -9.67
C MET A 68 3.39 5.90 -8.96
N GLN A 69 4.13 5.05 -9.67
CA GLN A 69 5.12 4.15 -9.07
C GLN A 69 6.16 4.92 -8.24
N LYS A 70 6.63 6.07 -8.73
CA LYS A 70 7.53 6.96 -7.98
C LYS A 70 6.88 7.56 -6.74
N LYS A 71 5.61 7.98 -6.83
CA LYS A 71 4.89 8.64 -5.74
C LYS A 71 4.38 7.65 -4.68
N TYR A 72 4.03 6.44 -5.11
CA TYR A 72 3.38 5.39 -4.33
C TYR A 72 4.04 4.02 -4.63
N PRO A 73 5.27 3.79 -4.16
CA PRO A 73 6.04 2.58 -4.49
C PRO A 73 5.39 1.30 -3.96
N ASN A 74 4.66 1.40 -2.85
CA ASN A 74 3.98 0.28 -2.21
C ASN A 74 2.62 -0.07 -2.86
N HIS A 75 2.19 0.63 -3.92
CA HIS A 75 0.93 0.33 -4.61
C HIS A 75 1.14 -0.73 -5.70
N LYS A 76 0.09 -1.48 -5.99
CA LYS A 76 0.07 -2.43 -7.12
C LYS A 76 -0.68 -1.83 -8.30
N TYR A 77 -0.15 -2.01 -9.49
CA TYR A 77 -0.68 -1.50 -10.74
C TYR A 77 -1.09 -2.67 -11.63
N TYR A 78 -2.28 -2.61 -12.20
CA TYR A 78 -2.77 -3.61 -13.14
C TYR A 78 -3.15 -2.92 -14.44
N VAL A 79 -2.70 -3.45 -15.57
CA VAL A 79 -3.10 -2.99 -16.90
C VAL A 79 -3.93 -4.08 -17.55
N TYR A 80 -5.20 -3.78 -17.77
CA TYR A 80 -6.11 -4.64 -18.49
C TYR A 80 -5.96 -4.38 -19.99
N SER A 81 -5.52 -5.40 -20.74
CA SER A 81 -5.20 -5.28 -22.17
C SER A 81 -5.70 -6.48 -22.97
N GLY A 82 -5.99 -6.27 -24.26
CA GLY A 82 -6.27 -7.31 -25.24
C GLY A 82 -5.03 -7.87 -25.94
N ASP A 83 -3.82 -7.41 -25.60
CA ASP A 83 -2.54 -7.93 -26.15
C ASP A 83 -2.18 -9.32 -25.61
N THR A 84 -3.05 -10.31 -25.85
CA THR A 84 -2.91 -11.70 -25.35
C THR A 84 -1.68 -12.43 -25.90
N ASP A 85 -1.06 -11.90 -26.94
CA ASP A 85 0.12 -12.42 -27.64
C ASP A 85 1.45 -11.81 -27.17
N ALA A 86 1.41 -10.87 -26.23
CA ALA A 86 2.60 -10.19 -25.70
C ALA A 86 2.85 -10.55 -24.25
N THR A 87 4.11 -10.75 -23.86
CA THR A 87 4.50 -10.93 -22.46
C THR A 87 4.65 -9.60 -21.75
N LYS A 88 4.57 -9.61 -20.41
CA LYS A 88 4.85 -8.46 -19.55
C LYS A 88 6.20 -7.82 -19.89
N GLU A 89 7.25 -8.64 -20.04
CA GLU A 89 8.60 -8.20 -20.33
C GLU A 89 8.68 -7.52 -21.70
N GLN A 90 7.99 -8.06 -22.71
CA GLN A 90 7.93 -7.48 -24.04
C GLN A 90 7.25 -6.11 -24.04
N ILE A 91 6.12 -5.98 -23.32
CA ILE A 91 5.39 -4.71 -23.21
C ILE A 91 6.24 -3.66 -22.50
N LEU A 92 6.85 -4.02 -21.36
CA LEU A 92 7.72 -3.12 -20.60
C LEU A 92 8.97 -2.72 -21.40
N LEU A 93 9.58 -3.66 -22.13
CA LEU A 93 10.70 -3.40 -23.01
C LEU A 93 10.32 -2.43 -24.12
N LYS A 94 9.15 -2.63 -24.76
CA LYS A 94 8.65 -1.74 -25.80
C LYS A 94 8.37 -0.34 -25.25
N ALA A 95 7.79 -0.21 -24.06
CA ALA A 95 7.57 1.08 -23.41
C ALA A 95 8.90 1.83 -23.19
N ARG A 96 9.94 1.12 -22.73
CA ARG A 96 11.30 1.66 -22.57
C ARG A 96 11.91 2.09 -23.90
N GLN A 97 11.91 1.21 -24.91
CA GLN A 97 12.55 1.47 -26.20
C GLN A 97 11.83 2.56 -27.00
N ARG A 98 10.50 2.58 -26.97
CA ARG A 98 9.68 3.49 -27.77
C ARG A 98 9.55 4.88 -27.14
N PHE A 99 9.43 4.95 -25.81
CA PHE A 99 9.10 6.19 -25.12
C PHE A 99 10.18 6.65 -24.13
N GLY A 100 11.22 5.84 -23.89
CA GLY A 100 12.22 6.12 -22.84
C GLY A 100 11.66 6.00 -21.43
N ILE A 101 10.51 5.32 -21.26
CA ILE A 101 9.82 5.19 -19.97
C ILE A 101 10.12 3.81 -19.39
N GLU A 102 10.92 3.80 -18.34
CA GLU A 102 11.24 2.58 -17.58
C GLU A 102 10.31 2.46 -16.37
N LEU A 103 9.58 1.36 -16.27
CA LEU A 103 8.64 1.06 -15.18
C LEU A 103 9.26 0.06 -14.22
N ASP A 104 8.85 0.09 -12.96
CA ASP A 104 9.22 -0.92 -11.97
C ASP A 104 8.44 -2.22 -12.26
N PRO A 105 9.11 -3.33 -12.63
CA PRO A 105 8.44 -4.58 -12.97
C PRO A 105 7.86 -5.30 -11.73
N THR A 106 8.26 -4.93 -10.51
CA THR A 106 7.89 -5.65 -9.29
C THR A 106 6.46 -5.37 -8.82
N ASN A 107 5.87 -4.24 -9.24
CA ASN A 107 4.56 -3.80 -8.78
C ASN A 107 3.57 -3.49 -9.91
N ILE A 108 3.89 -3.84 -11.16
CA ILE A 108 2.98 -3.76 -12.31
C ILE A 108 2.66 -5.16 -12.85
N GLU A 109 1.40 -5.43 -13.13
CA GLU A 109 0.95 -6.69 -13.73
C GLU A 109 -0.01 -6.43 -14.90
N PHE A 110 -0.08 -7.40 -15.82
CA PHE A 110 -0.93 -7.34 -16.99
C PHE A 110 -2.04 -8.38 -16.88
N ILE A 111 -3.29 -7.94 -17.05
CA ILE A 111 -4.46 -8.80 -17.07
C ILE A 111 -4.98 -8.83 -18.50
N TYR A 112 -4.82 -9.97 -19.16
CA TYR A 112 -5.22 -10.13 -20.56
C TYR A 112 -6.72 -10.42 -20.66
N LEU A 113 -7.44 -9.55 -21.37
CA LEU A 113 -8.87 -9.65 -21.64
C LEU A 113 -9.10 -10.39 -22.97
N LYS A 114 -10.08 -11.31 -22.97
CA LYS A 114 -10.52 -12.07 -24.14
C LYS A 114 -11.83 -11.51 -24.69
#